data_AF-A0A7S1WGL7-F1
#
_entry.id   AF-A0A7S1WGL7-F1
#
_cell.length_a   1.000
_cell.length_b   1.000
_cell.length_c   1.000
_cell.angle_alpha   90.00
_cell.angle_beta   90.00
_cell.angle_gamma   90.00
#
_symmetry.space_group_name_H-M   'P 1'
#
loop_
_entity.id
_entity.type
_entity.pdbx_description
1 polymer ?
#
loop_
_entity_poly.entity_id
_entity_poly.type
_entity_poly.pdbx_seq_one_letter_code
_entity_poly.pdbx_strand_id
1 'polypeptide(L)'
;SQGGGKAQGIDELLTLSVAALVDLDRKCCRGSPAQGGTYLVDAVAIADMGLAANPHAFQLKVALVLLYGALRIPGAMLQVYNKMDIKNIQHESLSYMVLDALGSCGCDDTLHELCQNITQFHEDVDKDGGDAVSTAFQHGVLHRVPEYLESLVCMGRSVVWGRAVVDEVLSDLGQLQTWEALPECLHRQSVLVSAIASRPSGHWILSNQDHSVLSSLHPLPLATPMGTSSSASSSCAARPSTLVQASPSAAVSSSALIWKAEGCNPLCQEEPSALEELLERPAVAAAQLRLSASLLDALSALLRREGPCDEERLDAALLAAQEALQAAGGQCSAEGGGIAAAVAGLAAGGGPWSPVPARFAALAAAGAVEACEAAQLVLRCASAKEPWEKAEAKLTSLAQTMKALVGFTCGAPSSEDAAGTERGPVPPFALGGHGTPCCWALLHHCAPVLIPVALWCCTALPKAGSGKKAKEGQEALHAARVGLRNLLSAVQTALGELSEALTIAQGAGVEAFLGAPAEDAEGFPGNLVV
;
A
#
# COMPACT_ATOMS: atom_id res chain seq x y z
N SER A 1 -42.74 -16.32 -0.61
CA SER A 1 -41.29 -16.10 -0.43
C SER A 1 -40.44 -17.36 -0.66
N GLN A 2 -40.80 -18.27 -1.58
CA GLN A 2 -40.00 -19.49 -1.87
C GLN A 2 -38.90 -19.30 -2.93
N GLY A 3 -38.70 -18.09 -3.47
CA GLY A 3 -37.69 -17.79 -4.51
C GLY A 3 -36.29 -17.46 -4.00
N GLY A 4 -36.14 -17.04 -2.73
CA GLY A 4 -34.86 -16.55 -2.20
C GLY A 4 -33.78 -17.62 -2.06
N GLY A 5 -34.15 -18.84 -1.66
CA GLY A 5 -33.17 -19.91 -1.41
C GLY A 5 -32.49 -20.48 -2.66
N LYS A 6 -33.14 -20.43 -3.83
CA LYS A 6 -32.53 -20.93 -5.08
C LYS A 6 -31.52 -19.95 -5.67
N ALA A 7 -31.79 -18.64 -5.58
CA ALA A 7 -30.86 -17.60 -6.04
C ALA A 7 -29.58 -17.63 -5.19
N GLN A 8 -29.72 -17.73 -3.87
CA GLN A 8 -28.59 -17.79 -2.94
C GLN A 8 -27.66 -18.99 -3.22
N GLY A 9 -28.20 -20.17 -3.54
CA GLY A 9 -27.37 -21.33 -3.87
C GLY A 9 -26.56 -21.18 -5.17
N ILE A 10 -27.08 -20.47 -6.16
CA ILE A 10 -26.36 -20.19 -7.41
C ILE A 10 -25.23 -19.18 -7.16
N ASP A 11 -25.49 -18.12 -6.39
CA ASP A 11 -24.49 -17.11 -6.06
C ASP A 11 -23.31 -17.71 -5.27
N GLU A 12 -23.60 -18.61 -4.32
CA GLU A 12 -22.56 -19.35 -3.59
C GLU A 12 -21.70 -20.19 -4.54
N LEU A 13 -22.31 -20.92 -5.48
CA LEU A 13 -21.58 -21.74 -6.47
C LEU A 13 -20.72 -20.89 -7.42
N LEU A 14 -21.24 -19.75 -7.87
CA LEU A 14 -20.47 -18.80 -8.70
C LEU A 14 -19.29 -18.24 -7.92
N THR A 15 -19.51 -17.81 -6.67
CA THR A 15 -18.43 -17.26 -5.84
C THR A 15 -17.37 -18.33 -5.53
N LEU A 16 -17.76 -19.59 -5.30
CA LEU A 16 -16.82 -20.71 -5.15
C LEU A 16 -16.02 -20.97 -6.43
N SER A 17 -16.65 -20.85 -7.60
CA SER A 17 -16.00 -21.01 -8.90
C SER A 17 -14.96 -19.91 -9.14
N VAL A 18 -15.30 -18.67 -8.79
CA VAL A 18 -14.38 -17.52 -8.80
C VAL A 18 -13.18 -17.80 -7.91
N ALA A 19 -13.39 -18.16 -6.63
CA ALA A 19 -12.30 -18.46 -5.71
C ALA A 19 -11.36 -19.57 -6.24
N ALA A 20 -11.94 -20.65 -6.77
CA ALA A 20 -11.16 -21.76 -7.33
C ALA A 20 -10.32 -21.34 -8.55
N LEU A 21 -10.85 -20.49 -9.43
CA LEU A 21 -10.12 -19.96 -10.59
C LEU A 21 -8.96 -19.06 -10.17
N VAL A 22 -9.14 -18.23 -9.15
CA VAL A 22 -8.06 -17.37 -8.62
C VAL A 22 -6.96 -18.22 -7.99
N ASP A 23 -7.31 -19.27 -7.25
CA ASP A 23 -6.32 -20.22 -6.71
C ASP A 23 -5.57 -20.99 -7.81
N LEU A 24 -6.25 -21.35 -8.90
CA LEU A 24 -5.63 -21.96 -10.08
C LEU A 24 -4.66 -20.97 -10.75
N ASP A 25 -5.07 -19.72 -10.93
CA ASP A 25 -4.22 -18.67 -11.49
C ASP A 25 -2.94 -18.50 -10.66
N ARG A 26 -3.08 -18.43 -9.34
CA ARG A 26 -1.95 -18.37 -8.39
C ARG A 26 -0.97 -19.51 -8.59
N LYS A 27 -1.47 -20.75 -8.66
CA LYS A 27 -0.62 -21.95 -8.85
C LYS A 27 0.07 -21.92 -10.20
N CYS A 28 -0.62 -21.52 -11.26
CA CYS A 28 -0.05 -21.35 -12.59
C CYS A 28 1.06 -20.31 -12.60
N CYS A 29 0.87 -19.16 -11.94
CA CYS A 29 1.90 -18.13 -11.83
C CYS A 29 3.17 -18.60 -11.12
N ARG A 30 3.04 -19.42 -10.08
CA ARG A 30 4.19 -20.00 -9.36
C ARG A 30 4.95 -21.03 -10.21
N GLY A 31 4.25 -21.76 -11.09
CA GLY A 31 4.86 -22.78 -11.95
C GLY A 31 5.40 -22.24 -13.28
N SER A 32 4.71 -21.28 -13.90
CA SER A 32 5.09 -20.61 -15.14
C SER A 32 4.41 -19.24 -15.23
N PRO A 33 5.13 -18.13 -14.98
CA PRO A 33 4.55 -16.78 -14.99
C PRO A 33 3.97 -16.39 -16.36
N ALA A 34 4.41 -17.04 -17.44
CA ALA A 34 3.91 -16.81 -18.80
C ALA A 34 2.50 -17.38 -19.07
N GLN A 35 1.91 -18.14 -18.14
CA GLN A 35 0.53 -18.63 -18.20
C GLN A 35 -0.39 -17.95 -17.17
N GLY A 36 0.14 -17.00 -16.40
CA GLY A 36 -0.64 -16.25 -15.40
C GLY A 36 -1.64 -15.30 -16.05
N GLY A 37 -2.84 -15.18 -15.46
CA GLY A 37 -3.84 -14.20 -15.81
C GLY A 37 -5.05 -14.72 -16.58
N THR A 38 -4.98 -15.88 -17.24
CA THR A 38 -6.14 -16.42 -17.99
C THR A 38 -7.28 -16.80 -17.05
N TYR A 39 -6.98 -17.51 -15.97
CA TYR A 39 -7.98 -17.91 -14.99
C TYR A 39 -8.50 -16.71 -14.20
N LEU A 40 -7.66 -15.68 -14.02
CA LEU A 40 -8.07 -14.44 -13.36
C LEU A 40 -9.11 -13.68 -14.19
N VAL A 41 -8.94 -13.60 -15.51
CA VAL A 41 -9.93 -13.00 -16.42
C VAL A 41 -11.22 -13.83 -16.46
N ASP A 42 -11.12 -15.16 -16.50
CA ASP A 42 -12.29 -16.04 -16.41
C ASP A 42 -13.03 -15.85 -15.08
N ALA A 43 -12.30 -15.66 -13.97
CA ALA A 43 -12.89 -15.38 -12.66
C ALA A 43 -13.67 -14.05 -12.65
N VAL A 44 -13.12 -13.00 -13.27
CA VAL A 44 -13.83 -11.72 -13.45
C VAL A 44 -15.10 -11.92 -14.28
N ALA A 45 -15.00 -12.61 -15.42
CA ALA A 45 -16.15 -12.85 -16.29
C ALA A 45 -17.28 -13.61 -15.57
N ILE A 46 -16.95 -14.65 -14.79
CA ILE A 46 -17.94 -15.39 -14.00
C ILE A 46 -18.55 -14.51 -12.92
N ALA A 47 -17.75 -13.72 -12.21
CA ALA A 47 -18.24 -12.84 -11.17
C ALA A 47 -19.16 -11.73 -11.72
N ASP A 48 -18.80 -11.13 -12.85
CA ASP A 48 -19.63 -10.14 -13.55
C ASP A 48 -20.94 -10.73 -14.06
N MET A 49 -20.91 -11.93 -14.66
CA MET A 49 -22.13 -12.65 -15.06
C MET A 49 -23.03 -12.93 -13.85
N GLY A 50 -22.45 -13.34 -12.74
CA GLY A 50 -23.18 -13.56 -11.49
C GLY A 50 -23.82 -12.28 -10.95
N LEU A 51 -23.10 -11.16 -10.99
CA LEU A 51 -23.63 -9.87 -10.55
C LEU A 51 -24.69 -9.31 -11.51
N ALA A 52 -24.59 -9.58 -12.80
CA ALA A 52 -25.63 -9.25 -13.78
C ALA A 52 -26.92 -10.06 -13.52
N ALA A 53 -26.79 -11.33 -13.14
CA ALA A 53 -27.93 -12.17 -12.76
C ALA A 53 -28.53 -11.79 -11.40
N ASN A 54 -27.68 -11.45 -10.42
CA ASN A 54 -28.08 -10.98 -9.10
C ASN A 54 -27.27 -9.75 -8.64
N PRO A 55 -27.75 -8.52 -8.89
CA PRO A 55 -27.08 -7.28 -8.48
C PRO A 55 -26.92 -7.09 -6.96
N HIS A 56 -27.59 -7.91 -6.15
CA HIS A 56 -27.55 -7.87 -4.70
C HIS A 56 -26.54 -8.85 -4.08
N ALA A 57 -25.86 -9.67 -4.89
CA ALA A 57 -24.85 -10.61 -4.41
C ALA A 57 -23.59 -9.87 -3.89
N PHE A 58 -23.57 -9.55 -2.60
CA PHE A 58 -22.50 -8.76 -1.96
C PHE A 58 -21.13 -9.42 -2.08
N GLN A 59 -21.04 -10.75 -1.95
CA GLN A 59 -19.78 -11.50 -2.04
C GLN A 59 -19.16 -11.42 -3.44
N LEU A 60 -19.99 -11.45 -4.49
CA LEU A 60 -19.51 -11.24 -5.85
C LEU A 60 -19.02 -9.81 -6.06
N LYS A 61 -19.65 -8.80 -5.44
CA LYS A 61 -19.13 -7.41 -5.45
C LYS A 61 -17.76 -7.33 -4.79
N VAL A 62 -17.59 -7.93 -3.61
CA VAL A 62 -16.32 -7.97 -2.89
C VAL A 62 -15.25 -8.67 -3.74
N ALA A 63 -15.56 -9.85 -4.29
CA ALA A 63 -14.64 -10.56 -5.17
C ALA A 63 -14.23 -9.70 -6.38
N LEU A 64 -15.19 -9.07 -7.08
CA LEU A 64 -14.88 -8.18 -8.20
C LEU A 64 -14.02 -6.98 -7.80
N VAL A 65 -14.25 -6.36 -6.64
CA VAL A 65 -13.40 -5.26 -6.14
C VAL A 65 -11.96 -5.74 -5.97
N LEU A 66 -11.74 -6.90 -5.35
CA LEU A 66 -10.41 -7.48 -5.17
C LEU A 66 -9.76 -7.85 -6.50
N LEU A 67 -10.52 -8.44 -7.43
CA LEU A 67 -10.02 -8.87 -8.74
C LEU A 67 -9.67 -7.69 -9.65
N TYR A 68 -10.52 -6.66 -9.71
CA TYR A 68 -10.21 -5.45 -10.47
C TYR A 68 -9.04 -4.67 -9.85
N GLY A 69 -8.93 -4.65 -8.53
CA GLY A 69 -7.76 -4.11 -7.83
C GLY A 69 -6.48 -4.87 -8.16
N ALA A 70 -6.53 -6.21 -8.20
CA ALA A 70 -5.41 -7.05 -8.60
C ALA A 70 -5.00 -6.80 -10.07
N LEU A 71 -5.98 -6.68 -10.96
CA LEU A 71 -5.77 -6.39 -12.39
C LEU A 71 -5.37 -4.95 -12.70
N ARG A 72 -5.32 -4.05 -11.71
CA ARG A 72 -4.99 -2.62 -11.91
C ARG A 72 -5.99 -1.89 -12.79
N ILE A 73 -7.28 -2.20 -12.61
CA ILE A 73 -8.39 -1.54 -13.32
C ILE A 73 -9.20 -0.73 -12.29
N PRO A 74 -8.66 0.39 -11.79
CA PRO A 74 -9.28 1.13 -10.69
C PRO A 74 -10.66 1.68 -11.06
N GLY A 75 -10.89 2.07 -12.31
CA GLY A 75 -12.19 2.55 -12.77
C GLY A 75 -13.31 1.51 -12.60
N ALA A 76 -13.08 0.27 -13.00
CA ALA A 76 -14.04 -0.83 -12.84
C ALA A 76 -14.22 -1.22 -11.36
N MET A 77 -13.11 -1.28 -10.61
CA MET A 77 -13.11 -1.51 -9.18
C MET A 77 -14.01 -0.50 -8.44
N LEU A 78 -13.82 0.80 -8.71
CA LEU A 78 -14.58 1.88 -8.09
C LEU A 78 -16.06 1.85 -8.46
N GLN A 79 -16.41 1.48 -9.70
CA GLN A 79 -17.81 1.30 -10.08
C GLN A 79 -18.50 0.22 -9.24
N VAL A 80 -17.82 -0.89 -8.96
CA VAL A 80 -18.37 -1.96 -8.10
C VAL A 80 -18.40 -1.52 -6.64
N TYR A 81 -17.32 -0.88 -6.16
CA TYR A 81 -17.22 -0.37 -4.79
C TYR A 81 -18.33 0.65 -4.48
N ASN A 82 -18.59 1.60 -5.38
CA ASN A 82 -19.66 2.58 -5.22
C ASN A 82 -21.06 1.92 -5.18
N LYS A 83 -21.27 0.80 -5.90
CA LYS A 83 -22.50 0.00 -5.81
C LYS A 83 -22.64 -0.79 -4.50
N MET A 84 -21.60 -0.83 -3.65
CA MET A 84 -21.69 -1.38 -2.30
C MET A 84 -22.27 -0.37 -1.30
N ASP A 85 -22.36 0.92 -1.66
CA ASP A 85 -22.96 1.99 -0.86
C ASP A 85 -22.41 2.03 0.59
N ILE A 86 -21.08 1.98 0.70
CA ILE A 86 -20.34 1.96 1.97
C ILE A 86 -20.59 3.26 2.74
N LYS A 87 -21.08 3.15 3.98
CA LYS A 87 -21.41 4.28 4.86
C LYS A 87 -21.01 4.05 6.32
N ASN A 88 -20.73 5.13 7.03
CA ASN A 88 -20.48 5.16 8.48
C ASN A 88 -19.42 4.12 8.89
N ILE A 89 -19.73 3.24 9.85
CA ILE A 89 -18.86 2.17 10.35
C ILE A 89 -18.31 1.24 9.25
N GLN A 90 -18.98 1.17 8.09
CA GLN A 90 -18.47 0.38 6.98
C GLN A 90 -17.19 0.98 6.37
N HIS A 91 -16.93 2.29 6.51
CA HIS A 91 -15.65 2.86 6.11
C HIS A 91 -14.50 2.24 6.91
N GLU A 92 -14.68 2.14 8.22
CA GLU A 92 -13.71 1.47 9.10
C GLU A 92 -13.54 -0.02 8.76
N SER A 93 -14.65 -0.71 8.51
CA SER A 93 -14.61 -2.16 8.32
C SER A 93 -14.28 -2.63 6.92
N LEU A 94 -14.50 -1.84 5.86
CA LEU A 94 -14.44 -2.31 4.47
C LEU A 94 -13.58 -1.44 3.54
N SER A 95 -13.25 -0.18 3.87
CA SER A 95 -12.47 0.67 2.96
C SER A 95 -11.04 0.17 2.74
N TYR A 96 -10.50 -0.65 3.64
CA TYR A 96 -9.19 -1.27 3.48
C TYR A 96 -9.07 -2.09 2.17
N MET A 97 -10.18 -2.61 1.63
CA MET A 97 -10.19 -3.40 0.40
C MET A 97 -9.73 -2.62 -0.84
N VAL A 98 -9.92 -1.30 -0.83
CA VAL A 98 -9.61 -0.42 -1.98
C VAL A 98 -8.44 0.52 -1.73
N LEU A 99 -8.11 0.84 -0.47
CA LEU A 99 -7.01 1.78 -0.14
C LEU A 99 -5.69 1.38 -0.81
N ASP A 100 -5.28 0.12 -0.64
CA ASP A 100 -4.04 -0.38 -1.25
C ASP A 100 -4.10 -0.33 -2.78
N ALA A 101 -5.23 -0.73 -3.35
CA ALA A 101 -5.40 -0.78 -4.80
C ALA A 101 -5.38 0.62 -5.43
N LEU A 102 -6.02 1.61 -4.80
CA LEU A 102 -6.02 2.99 -5.27
C LEU A 102 -4.62 3.61 -5.21
N GLY A 103 -3.92 3.47 -4.08
CA GLY A 103 -2.55 3.99 -3.95
C GLY A 103 -1.57 3.32 -4.91
N SER A 104 -1.76 2.03 -5.19
CA SER A 104 -0.90 1.30 -6.14
C SER A 104 -1.35 1.35 -7.60
N CYS A 105 -2.39 2.14 -7.91
CA CYS A 105 -2.81 2.50 -9.26
C CYS A 105 -2.66 4.01 -9.53
N GLY A 106 -2.24 4.81 -8.54
CA GLY A 106 -2.07 6.26 -8.68
C GLY A 106 -3.37 7.04 -8.83
N CYS A 107 -4.46 6.54 -8.25
CA CYS A 107 -5.75 7.22 -8.27
C CYS A 107 -5.85 8.23 -7.12
N ASP A 108 -4.93 9.20 -7.07
CA ASP A 108 -4.74 10.09 -5.93
C ASP A 108 -5.99 10.89 -5.58
N ASP A 109 -6.73 11.40 -6.57
CA ASP A 109 -7.97 12.16 -6.33
C ASP A 109 -9.04 11.32 -5.62
N THR A 110 -9.24 10.07 -6.07
CA THR A 110 -10.22 9.17 -5.45
C THR A 110 -9.73 8.63 -4.11
N LEU A 111 -8.44 8.39 -3.98
CA LEU A 111 -7.83 8.01 -2.71
C LEU A 111 -8.03 9.13 -1.67
N HIS A 112 -7.79 10.38 -2.07
CA HIS A 112 -7.99 11.56 -1.23
C HIS A 112 -9.46 11.69 -0.78
N GLU A 113 -10.44 11.57 -1.68
CA GLU A 113 -11.86 11.59 -1.32
C GLU A 113 -12.23 10.47 -0.34
N LEU A 114 -11.72 9.26 -0.56
CA LEU A 114 -11.95 8.13 0.35
C LEU A 114 -11.32 8.39 1.74
N CYS A 115 -10.12 8.95 1.79
CA CYS A 115 -9.44 9.31 3.03
C CYS A 115 -10.24 10.36 3.81
N GLN A 116 -10.78 11.39 3.13
CA GLN A 116 -11.65 12.39 3.75
C GLN A 116 -12.92 11.77 4.34
N ASN A 117 -13.55 10.84 3.63
CA ASN A 117 -14.73 10.13 4.14
C ASN A 117 -14.42 9.30 5.40
N ILE A 118 -13.26 8.64 5.43
CA ILE A 118 -12.79 7.88 6.60
C ILE A 118 -12.51 8.84 7.77
N THR A 119 -11.76 9.92 7.55
CA THR A 119 -11.41 10.90 8.58
C THR A 119 -12.66 11.55 9.15
N GLN A 120 -13.59 12.00 8.30
CA GLN A 120 -14.86 12.58 8.73
C GLN A 120 -15.68 11.62 9.60
N PHE A 121 -15.75 10.33 9.21
CA PHE A 121 -16.42 9.32 10.03
C PHE A 121 -15.80 9.19 11.43
N HIS A 122 -14.47 9.19 11.52
CA HIS A 122 -13.78 9.10 12.82
C HIS A 122 -13.97 10.35 13.69
N GLU A 123 -14.01 11.55 13.08
CA GLU A 123 -14.35 12.79 13.79
C GLU A 123 -15.79 12.75 14.35
N ASP A 124 -16.74 12.27 13.55
CA ASP A 124 -18.13 12.11 13.98
C ASP A 124 -18.24 11.10 15.13
N VAL A 125 -17.51 9.99 15.07
CA VAL A 125 -17.48 8.97 16.14
C VAL A 125 -16.89 9.50 17.44
N ASP A 126 -15.79 10.27 17.39
CA ASP A 126 -15.19 10.87 18.58
C ASP A 126 -16.17 11.84 19.27
N LYS A 127 -16.81 12.70 18.47
CA LYS A 127 -17.82 13.65 18.94
C LYS A 127 -19.05 12.95 19.51
N ASP A 128 -19.71 12.09 18.72
CA ASP A 128 -20.94 11.41 19.11
C ASP A 128 -20.71 10.44 20.26
N GLY A 129 -19.54 9.80 20.33
CA GLY A 129 -19.14 8.96 21.44
C GLY A 129 -18.95 9.74 22.74
N GLY A 130 -18.34 10.93 22.69
CA GLY A 130 -18.24 11.83 23.84
C GLY A 130 -19.61 12.28 24.38
N ASP A 131 -20.53 12.60 23.47
CA ASP A 131 -21.91 12.96 23.82
C ASP A 131 -22.69 11.76 24.39
N ALA A 132 -22.49 10.56 23.84
CA ALA A 132 -23.10 9.32 24.34
C ALA A 132 -22.63 8.99 25.77
N VAL A 133 -21.33 9.11 26.04
CA VAL A 133 -20.76 8.93 27.39
C VAL A 133 -21.37 9.96 28.36
N SER A 134 -21.40 11.23 27.98
CA SER A 134 -21.98 12.31 28.79
C SER A 134 -23.46 12.06 29.11
N THR A 135 -24.23 11.64 28.11
CA THR A 135 -25.65 11.31 28.23
C THR A 135 -25.88 10.10 29.13
N ALA A 136 -25.01 9.08 29.07
CA ALA A 136 -25.08 7.91 29.94
C ALA A 136 -24.86 8.28 31.41
N PHE A 137 -23.94 9.19 31.72
CA PHE A 137 -23.76 9.73 33.07
C PHE A 137 -24.99 10.51 33.54
N GLN A 138 -25.55 11.39 32.70
CA GLN A 138 -26.71 12.22 33.05
C GLN A 138 -27.96 11.39 33.38
N HIS A 139 -28.19 10.30 32.62
CA HIS A 139 -29.35 9.43 32.80
C HIS A 139 -29.12 8.24 33.76
N GLY A 140 -27.92 8.13 34.35
CA GLY A 140 -27.59 7.04 35.27
C GLY A 140 -27.41 5.67 34.60
N VAL A 141 -27.17 5.61 33.29
CA VAL A 141 -26.92 4.38 32.50
C VAL A 141 -25.44 3.98 32.58
N LEU A 142 -24.91 3.90 33.80
CA LEU A 142 -23.46 3.75 34.02
C LEU A 142 -22.89 2.41 33.55
N HIS A 143 -23.73 1.39 33.41
CA HIS A 143 -23.31 0.05 32.96
C HIS A 143 -22.87 0.01 31.48
N ARG A 144 -23.25 1.00 30.65
CA ARG A 144 -22.85 1.11 29.23
C ARG A 144 -21.59 1.94 29.01
N VAL A 145 -21.20 2.78 29.98
CA VAL A 145 -20.03 3.65 29.87
C VAL A 145 -18.75 2.88 29.52
N PRO A 146 -18.44 1.70 30.10
CA PRO A 146 -17.27 0.92 29.71
C PRO A 146 -17.27 0.55 28.22
N GLU A 147 -18.42 0.13 27.67
CA GLU A 147 -18.55 -0.25 26.25
C GLU A 147 -18.31 0.94 25.32
N TYR A 148 -18.81 2.13 25.67
CA TYR A 148 -18.56 3.36 24.90
C TYR A 148 -17.10 3.79 24.93
N LEU A 149 -16.47 3.77 26.10
CA LEU A 149 -15.05 4.12 26.23
C LEU A 149 -14.16 3.14 25.47
N GLU A 150 -14.46 1.85 25.55
CA GLU A 150 -13.74 0.82 24.80
C GLU A 150 -13.89 1.00 23.30
N SER A 151 -15.10 1.31 22.81
CA SER A 151 -15.33 1.60 21.40
C SER A 151 -14.51 2.81 20.93
N LEU A 152 -14.50 3.91 21.70
CA LEU A 152 -13.70 5.10 21.39
C LEU A 152 -12.19 4.80 21.38
N VAL A 153 -11.70 4.01 22.34
CA VAL A 153 -10.29 3.59 22.37
C VAL A 153 -9.94 2.71 21.17
N CYS A 154 -10.82 1.78 20.77
CA CYS A 154 -10.60 0.95 19.59
C CYS A 154 -10.57 1.77 18.30
N MET A 155 -11.47 2.76 18.17
CA MET A 155 -11.56 3.65 17.02
C MET A 155 -10.33 4.58 16.93
N GLY A 156 -9.91 5.19 18.04
CA GLY A 156 -8.70 6.02 18.09
C GLY A 156 -7.39 5.25 17.85
N ARG A 157 -7.43 3.91 17.81
CA ARG A 157 -6.30 3.04 17.49
C ARG A 157 -6.44 2.39 16.11
N SER A 158 -7.40 2.81 15.28
CA SER A 158 -7.63 2.25 13.96
C SER A 158 -6.43 2.47 13.02
N VAL A 159 -5.97 1.39 12.38
CA VAL A 159 -5.02 1.49 11.26
C VAL A 159 -5.65 2.18 10.06
N VAL A 160 -6.94 1.97 9.80
CA VAL A 160 -7.64 2.55 8.64
C VAL A 160 -7.70 4.07 8.75
N TRP A 161 -8.01 4.58 9.94
CA TRP A 161 -7.94 6.01 10.24
C TRP A 161 -6.53 6.58 10.09
N GLY A 162 -5.54 5.96 10.75
CA GLY A 162 -4.17 6.45 10.68
C GLY A 162 -3.64 6.47 9.25
N ARG A 163 -3.99 5.46 8.45
CA ARG A 163 -3.69 5.42 7.02
C ARG A 163 -4.39 6.53 6.25
N ALA A 164 -5.68 6.77 6.48
CA ALA A 164 -6.39 7.86 5.81
C ALA A 164 -5.71 9.22 6.04
N VAL A 165 -5.29 9.51 7.27
CA VAL A 165 -4.54 10.75 7.60
C VAL A 165 -3.21 10.81 6.83
N VAL A 166 -2.43 9.74 6.84
CA VAL A 166 -1.10 9.72 6.20
C VAL A 166 -1.20 9.73 4.67
N ASP A 167 -2.08 8.92 4.10
CA ASP A 167 -2.28 8.78 2.67
C ASP A 167 -2.89 10.08 2.08
N GLU A 168 -3.75 10.79 2.82
CA GLU A 168 -4.24 12.13 2.43
C GLU A 168 -3.08 13.12 2.25
N VAL A 169 -2.15 13.19 3.22
CA VAL A 169 -0.96 14.05 3.10
C VAL A 169 -0.07 13.62 1.94
N LEU A 170 0.11 12.32 1.71
CA LEU A 170 0.92 11.82 0.60
C LEU A 170 0.29 12.16 -0.77
N SER A 171 -1.03 12.04 -0.89
CA SER A 171 -1.77 12.47 -2.08
C SER A 171 -1.63 13.98 -2.31
N ASP A 172 -1.79 14.79 -1.27
CA ASP A 172 -1.60 16.24 -1.36
C ASP A 172 -0.19 16.60 -1.83
N LEU A 173 0.84 15.92 -1.29
CA LEU A 173 2.23 16.10 -1.69
C LEU A 173 2.47 15.78 -3.17
N GLY A 174 1.82 14.74 -3.69
CA GLY A 174 1.89 14.35 -5.10
C GLY A 174 1.32 15.40 -6.05
N GLN A 175 0.38 16.22 -5.58
CA GLN A 175 -0.28 17.26 -6.38
C GLN A 175 0.43 18.63 -6.35
N LEU A 176 1.46 18.79 -5.52
CA LEU A 176 2.15 20.07 -5.37
C LEU A 176 2.98 20.43 -6.62
N GLN A 177 2.77 21.65 -7.12
CA GLN A 177 3.52 22.18 -8.27
C GLN A 177 4.67 23.12 -7.88
N THR A 178 4.76 23.51 -6.61
CA THR A 178 5.72 24.53 -6.14
C THR A 178 6.39 24.12 -4.84
N TRP A 179 7.63 24.58 -4.66
CA TRP A 179 8.40 24.35 -3.43
C TRP A 179 7.80 25.07 -2.23
N GLU A 180 7.18 26.23 -2.44
CA GLU A 180 6.60 27.05 -1.38
C GLU A 180 5.34 26.43 -0.76
N ALA A 181 4.59 25.65 -1.54
CA ALA A 181 3.38 24.97 -1.06
C ALA A 181 3.68 23.76 -0.16
N LEU A 182 4.89 23.20 -0.26
CA LEU A 182 5.30 21.99 0.42
C LEU A 182 5.34 22.12 1.97
N PRO A 183 6.00 23.14 2.55
CA PRO A 183 5.92 23.36 4.00
C PRO A 183 4.51 23.63 4.49
N GLU A 184 3.67 24.28 3.69
CA GLU A 184 2.27 24.55 4.05
C GLU A 184 1.46 23.25 4.14
N CYS A 185 1.58 22.40 3.12
CA CYS A 185 0.96 21.07 3.07
C CYS A 185 1.33 20.23 4.30
N LEU A 186 2.63 20.09 4.58
CA LEU A 186 3.12 19.30 5.72
C LEU A 186 2.69 19.90 7.07
N HIS A 187 2.50 21.21 7.15
CA HIS A 187 2.09 21.85 8.40
C HIS A 187 0.62 21.58 8.75
N ARG A 188 -0.27 21.52 7.76
CA ARG A 188 -1.74 21.35 7.95
C ARG A 188 -2.08 20.17 8.85
N GLN A 189 -1.46 19.02 8.63
CA GLN A 189 -1.71 17.80 9.42
C GLN A 189 -0.53 17.40 10.32
N SER A 190 0.45 18.28 10.51
CA SER A 190 1.69 17.96 11.25
C SER A 190 1.46 17.41 12.66
N VAL A 191 0.43 17.89 13.37
CA VAL A 191 0.08 17.43 14.72
C VAL A 191 -0.41 15.97 14.70
N LEU A 192 -1.30 15.63 13.77
CA LEU A 192 -1.85 14.27 13.64
C LEU A 192 -0.78 13.30 13.16
N VAL A 193 0.00 13.68 12.14
CA VAL A 193 1.11 12.87 11.62
C VAL A 193 2.15 12.60 12.71
N SER A 194 2.56 13.62 13.47
CA SER A 194 3.51 13.44 14.58
C SER A 194 2.94 12.56 15.70
N ALA A 195 1.64 12.72 16.01
CA ALA A 195 0.96 11.84 16.95
C ALA A 195 0.97 10.39 16.49
N ILE A 196 0.73 10.12 15.20
CA ILE A 196 0.79 8.77 14.62
C ILE A 196 2.22 8.21 14.68
N ALA A 197 3.22 8.99 14.26
CA ALA A 197 4.63 8.59 14.25
C ALA A 197 5.15 8.21 15.65
N SER A 198 4.68 8.91 16.69
CA SER A 198 5.08 8.68 18.07
C SER A 198 4.57 7.36 18.66
N ARG A 199 3.56 6.73 18.06
CA ARG A 199 2.99 5.46 18.55
C ARG A 199 3.74 4.27 17.95
N PRO A 200 4.09 3.25 18.75
CA PRO A 200 4.71 2.03 18.24
C PRO A 200 3.74 1.25 17.36
N SER A 201 4.26 0.41 16.44
CA SER A 201 3.43 -0.33 15.48
C SER A 201 2.36 -1.21 16.15
N GLY A 202 2.67 -1.80 17.31
CA GLY A 202 1.71 -2.60 18.10
C GLY A 202 0.60 -1.81 18.79
N HIS A 203 0.65 -0.47 18.76
CA HIS A 203 -0.45 0.37 19.22
C HIS A 203 -1.68 0.24 18.33
N TRP A 204 -1.46 0.10 17.01
CA TRP A 204 -2.52 0.16 16.01
C TRP A 204 -3.27 -1.17 15.88
N ILE A 205 -4.58 -1.07 15.72
CA ILE A 205 -5.51 -2.20 15.68
C ILE A 205 -5.99 -2.41 14.23
N LEU A 206 -5.87 -3.65 13.78
CA LEU A 206 -6.39 -4.12 12.48
C LEU A 206 -7.74 -4.82 12.61
N SER A 207 -8.13 -5.25 13.82
CA SER A 207 -9.30 -6.11 14.05
C SER A 207 -10.65 -5.46 13.75
N ASN A 208 -10.67 -4.16 13.42
CA ASN A 208 -11.89 -3.46 13.00
C ASN A 208 -12.24 -3.74 11.53
N GLN A 209 -11.28 -4.26 10.74
CA GLN A 209 -11.45 -4.66 9.35
C GLN A 209 -12.22 -5.99 9.26
N ASP A 210 -13.24 -6.05 8.42
CA ASP A 210 -14.07 -7.25 8.24
C ASP A 210 -13.45 -8.22 7.22
N HIS A 211 -12.46 -8.98 7.66
CA HIS A 211 -11.89 -10.07 6.89
C HIS A 211 -12.83 -11.29 6.77
N SER A 212 -13.96 -11.29 7.50
CA SER A 212 -14.91 -12.40 7.49
C SER A 212 -15.91 -12.31 6.33
N VAL A 213 -15.85 -11.26 5.52
CA VAL A 213 -16.77 -11.02 4.41
C VAL A 213 -16.79 -12.16 3.36
N LEU A 214 -15.70 -12.92 3.25
CA LEU A 214 -15.56 -14.09 2.38
C LEU A 214 -15.71 -15.44 3.12
N SER A 215 -15.98 -15.43 4.43
CA SER A 215 -16.00 -16.64 5.27
C SER A 215 -17.04 -17.67 4.87
N SER A 216 -18.08 -17.30 4.11
CA SER A 216 -19.04 -18.26 3.56
C SER A 216 -18.46 -19.18 2.48
N LEU A 217 -17.23 -18.93 2.02
CA LEU A 217 -16.54 -19.70 0.98
C LEU A 217 -15.71 -20.87 1.54
N HIS A 218 -15.67 -21.08 2.86
CA HIS A 218 -15.09 -22.29 3.46
C HIS A 218 -16.08 -23.49 3.32
N PRO A 219 -15.62 -24.74 3.09
CA PRO A 219 -14.26 -25.26 3.12
C PRO A 219 -13.87 -25.78 1.73
N LEU A 220 -13.35 -24.90 0.86
CA LEU A 220 -12.48 -25.40 -0.19
C LEU A 220 -11.18 -25.89 0.46
N PRO A 221 -10.57 -27.00 0.02
CA PRO A 221 -9.36 -27.57 0.63
C PRO A 221 -8.14 -26.62 0.64
N LEU A 222 -8.24 -25.44 0.02
CA LEU A 222 -7.22 -24.37 0.01
C LEU A 222 -7.61 -23.13 0.84
N ALA A 223 -8.86 -23.01 1.29
CA ALA A 223 -9.34 -21.85 2.07
C ALA A 223 -9.24 -22.19 3.56
N THR A 224 -8.14 -21.79 4.20
CA THR A 224 -7.91 -22.01 5.63
C THR A 224 -8.75 -21.05 6.48
N PRO A 225 -9.32 -21.50 7.62
CA PRO A 225 -10.07 -20.63 8.52
C PRO A 225 -9.14 -19.67 9.29
N MET A 226 -8.51 -18.73 8.59
CA MET A 226 -7.56 -17.76 9.15
C MET A 226 -8.26 -16.72 10.03
N GLY A 227 -9.51 -16.38 9.71
CA GLY A 227 -10.26 -15.31 10.39
C GLY A 227 -10.61 -15.55 11.87
N THR A 228 -10.36 -16.74 12.43
CA THR A 228 -10.73 -17.04 13.84
C THR A 228 -9.54 -17.25 14.78
N SER A 229 -8.36 -17.58 14.29
CA SER A 229 -7.21 -17.95 15.13
C SER A 229 -6.18 -16.83 15.30
N SER A 230 -5.87 -16.08 14.24
CA SER A 230 -4.83 -15.04 14.27
C SER A 230 -5.26 -13.81 15.09
N SER A 231 -6.51 -13.38 14.91
CA SER A 231 -7.13 -12.22 15.60
C SER A 231 -7.50 -12.49 17.06
N ALA A 232 -7.61 -13.75 17.49
CA ALA A 232 -7.94 -14.11 18.86
C ALA A 232 -6.72 -14.06 19.82
N SER A 233 -5.49 -13.95 19.28
CA SER A 233 -4.26 -13.98 20.06
C SER A 233 -3.84 -12.61 20.64
N SER A 234 -4.44 -11.49 20.19
CA SER A 234 -4.27 -10.19 20.83
C SER A 234 -5.25 -10.04 22.01
N SER A 235 -4.81 -10.43 23.19
CA SER A 235 -5.59 -10.27 24.42
C SER A 235 -5.85 -8.79 24.74
N CYS A 236 -7.05 -8.50 25.26
CA CYS A 236 -7.53 -7.21 25.81
C CYS A 236 -8.13 -6.21 24.79
N ALA A 237 -9.28 -6.55 24.22
CA ALA A 237 -10.41 -5.64 24.00
C ALA A 237 -11.66 -6.47 23.66
N ALA A 238 -12.84 -6.03 24.08
CA ALA A 238 -14.12 -6.62 23.77
C ALA A 238 -14.27 -6.86 22.27
N ARG A 239 -14.93 -7.99 21.97
CA ARG A 239 -15.21 -8.42 20.61
C ARG A 239 -15.91 -7.29 19.85
N PRO A 240 -15.39 -6.86 18.69
CA PRO A 240 -16.15 -5.99 17.80
C PRO A 240 -17.42 -6.73 17.36
N SER A 241 -18.36 -6.00 16.74
CA SER A 241 -19.67 -6.42 16.25
C SER A 241 -19.73 -7.61 15.27
N THR A 242 -18.71 -8.48 15.25
CA THR A 242 -18.90 -9.88 14.89
C THR A 242 -20.16 -10.39 15.60
N LEU A 243 -21.22 -10.58 14.81
CA LEU A 243 -22.32 -11.47 15.17
C LEU A 243 -21.65 -12.69 15.74
N VAL A 244 -21.80 -12.91 17.05
CA VAL A 244 -21.34 -14.13 17.70
C VAL A 244 -21.89 -15.26 16.85
N GLN A 245 -21.02 -15.95 16.12
CA GLN A 245 -21.38 -17.17 15.41
C GLN A 245 -21.80 -18.15 16.50
N ALA A 246 -23.10 -18.19 16.77
CA ALA A 246 -23.73 -19.13 17.69
C ALA A 246 -23.74 -20.56 17.10
N SER A 247 -23.22 -20.72 15.89
CA SER A 247 -23.17 -21.98 15.16
C SER A 247 -21.76 -22.57 15.25
N PRO A 248 -21.59 -23.84 15.63
CA PRO A 248 -20.32 -24.53 15.49
C PRO A 248 -19.88 -24.53 14.00
N SER A 249 -18.57 -24.67 13.76
CA SER A 249 -17.85 -24.74 12.46
C SER A 249 -18.46 -25.69 11.38
N ALA A 250 -19.58 -26.36 11.69
CA ALA A 250 -20.35 -27.22 10.80
C ALA A 250 -21.37 -26.48 9.90
N ALA A 251 -21.53 -25.16 10.02
CA ALA A 251 -22.49 -24.39 9.24
C ALA A 251 -21.81 -23.38 8.29
N VAL A 252 -21.03 -23.89 7.33
CA VAL A 252 -20.46 -23.06 6.27
C VAL A 252 -20.87 -23.67 4.93
N SER A 253 -21.57 -22.87 4.11
CA SER A 253 -22.22 -23.14 2.81
C SER A 253 -22.72 -24.58 2.56
N SER A 254 -24.03 -24.71 2.28
CA SER A 254 -24.62 -25.99 1.86
C SER A 254 -23.95 -26.59 0.62
N SER A 255 -23.36 -25.75 -0.24
CA SER A 255 -22.67 -26.15 -1.46
C SER A 255 -21.29 -26.75 -1.17
N ALA A 256 -20.65 -26.30 -0.11
CA ALA A 256 -19.31 -26.69 0.27
C ALA A 256 -19.30 -28.03 1.05
N LEU A 257 -20.44 -28.43 1.63
CA LEU A 257 -20.67 -29.76 2.20
C LEU A 257 -20.55 -30.91 1.18
N ILE A 258 -20.68 -30.62 -0.13
CA ILE A 258 -20.51 -31.62 -1.21
C ILE A 258 -19.05 -32.10 -1.29
N TRP A 259 -18.10 -31.28 -0.84
CA TRP A 259 -16.66 -31.51 -1.00
C TRP A 259 -15.98 -32.16 0.21
N LYS A 260 -16.72 -32.82 1.11
CA LYS A 260 -16.11 -33.62 2.18
C LYS A 260 -15.30 -34.77 1.57
N ALA A 261 -14.00 -34.52 1.38
CA ALA A 261 -13.05 -35.53 0.96
C ALA A 261 -12.87 -36.54 2.11
N GLU A 262 -13.45 -37.73 1.98
CA GLU A 262 -13.12 -38.86 2.84
C GLU A 262 -11.63 -39.18 2.66
N GLY A 263 -10.81 -38.86 3.68
CA GLY A 263 -9.40 -39.24 3.74
C GLY A 263 -8.36 -38.12 3.59
N CYS A 264 -8.74 -36.83 3.51
CA CYS A 264 -7.75 -35.75 3.64
C CYS A 264 -7.34 -35.55 5.10
N ASN A 265 -6.05 -35.78 5.40
CA ASN A 265 -5.45 -35.37 6.67
C ASN A 265 -5.62 -33.85 6.83
N PRO A 266 -6.26 -33.34 7.90
CA PRO A 266 -6.45 -31.89 8.14
C PRO A 266 -5.13 -31.16 8.50
N LEU A 267 -3.98 -31.80 8.32
CA LEU A 267 -2.65 -31.28 8.63
C LEU A 267 -1.89 -30.75 7.40
N CYS A 268 -2.51 -30.71 6.22
CA CYS A 268 -1.85 -30.26 4.99
C CYS A 268 -2.63 -29.15 4.28
N GLN A 269 -2.50 -27.93 4.77
CA GLN A 269 -2.22 -26.69 4.00
C GLN A 269 -2.50 -25.49 4.89
N GLU A 270 -1.44 -24.82 5.36
CA GLU A 270 -1.51 -23.57 6.15
C GLU A 270 -1.54 -22.32 5.24
N GLU A 271 -1.49 -22.48 3.92
CA GLU A 271 -1.52 -21.32 3.02
C GLU A 271 -2.95 -20.76 2.92
N PRO A 272 -3.15 -19.44 3.04
CA PRO A 272 -4.44 -18.80 2.78
C PRO A 272 -4.84 -19.01 1.32
N SER A 273 -6.14 -18.97 0.99
CA SER A 273 -6.59 -18.96 -0.41
C SER A 273 -6.08 -17.70 -1.12
N ALA A 274 -5.99 -17.72 -2.45
CA ALA A 274 -5.51 -16.56 -3.21
C ALA A 274 -6.43 -15.33 -3.02
N LEU A 275 -7.73 -15.55 -2.81
CA LEU A 275 -8.68 -14.46 -2.57
C LEU A 275 -8.53 -13.90 -1.14
N GLU A 276 -8.27 -14.75 -0.15
CA GLU A 276 -7.89 -14.30 1.20
C GLU A 276 -6.56 -13.57 1.19
N GLU A 277 -5.57 -14.00 0.40
CA GLU A 277 -4.30 -13.29 0.23
C GLU A 277 -4.48 -11.89 -0.38
N LEU A 278 -5.44 -11.74 -1.31
CA LEU A 278 -5.82 -10.42 -1.84
C LEU A 278 -6.51 -9.54 -0.79
N LEU A 279 -7.23 -10.13 0.16
CA LEU A 279 -7.95 -9.44 1.23
C LEU A 279 -7.05 -9.12 2.44
N GLU A 280 -6.23 -10.07 2.86
CA GLU A 280 -5.34 -10.02 4.02
C GLU A 280 -4.01 -9.40 3.62
N ARG A 281 -3.95 -8.07 3.49
CA ARG A 281 -2.68 -7.34 3.37
C ARG A 281 -2.21 -6.68 4.69
N PRO A 282 -2.28 -7.31 5.89
CA PRO A 282 -2.49 -6.53 7.12
C PRO A 282 -1.21 -6.35 7.96
N ALA A 283 -0.22 -7.26 7.89
CA ALA A 283 0.92 -7.21 8.81
C ALA A 283 1.89 -6.05 8.53
N VAL A 284 2.03 -5.68 7.25
CA VAL A 284 2.84 -4.53 6.83
C VAL A 284 2.13 -3.22 7.16
N ALA A 285 0.80 -3.19 7.27
CA ALA A 285 0.05 -1.94 7.34
C ALA A 285 0.36 -1.08 8.58
N ALA A 286 0.47 -1.67 9.78
CA ALA A 286 0.74 -0.88 11.00
C ALA A 286 2.19 -0.38 11.08
N ALA A 287 3.15 -1.20 10.68
CA ALA A 287 4.56 -0.80 10.62
C ALA A 287 4.80 0.22 9.50
N GLN A 288 4.20 0.00 8.32
CA GLN A 288 4.24 0.92 7.19
C GLN A 288 3.56 2.25 7.52
N LEU A 289 2.44 2.23 8.24
CA LEU A 289 1.77 3.44 8.75
C LEU A 289 2.73 4.27 9.61
N ARG A 290 3.35 3.64 10.61
CA ARG A 290 4.33 4.32 11.48
C ARG A 290 5.52 4.83 10.66
N LEU A 291 6.02 4.04 9.70
CA LEU A 291 7.14 4.41 8.84
C LEU A 291 6.81 5.65 8.00
N SER A 292 5.72 5.63 7.25
CA SER A 292 5.27 6.77 6.44
C SER A 292 5.02 8.01 7.31
N ALA A 293 4.35 7.88 8.45
CA ALA A 293 4.13 8.98 9.37
C ALA A 293 5.44 9.57 9.92
N SER A 294 6.40 8.71 10.27
CA SER A 294 7.71 9.15 10.79
C SER A 294 8.55 9.84 9.73
N LEU A 295 8.47 9.40 8.46
CA LEU A 295 9.13 10.06 7.34
C LEU A 295 8.52 11.44 7.05
N LEU A 296 7.18 11.56 7.09
CA LEU A 296 6.51 12.85 6.98
C LEU A 296 6.83 13.78 8.16
N ASP A 297 6.93 13.25 9.38
CA ASP A 297 7.33 14.02 10.57
C ASP A 297 8.78 14.52 10.47
N ALA A 298 9.70 13.66 9.99
CA ALA A 298 11.08 14.04 9.69
C ALA A 298 11.16 15.13 8.62
N LEU A 299 10.35 15.00 7.56
CA LEU A 299 10.28 16.01 6.50
C LEU A 299 9.72 17.34 7.03
N SER A 300 8.68 17.30 7.86
CA SER A 300 8.12 18.47 8.55
C SER A 300 9.16 19.16 9.44
N ALA A 301 9.98 18.39 10.16
CA ALA A 301 11.07 18.91 10.99
C ALA A 301 12.18 19.59 10.15
N LEU A 302 12.51 19.03 8.99
CA LEU A 302 13.49 19.58 8.04
C LEU A 302 13.02 20.89 7.38
N LEU A 303 11.74 20.95 7.00
CA LEU A 303 11.17 22.03 6.19
C LEU A 303 10.53 23.17 6.99
N ARG A 304 10.84 23.30 8.29
CA ARG A 304 10.30 24.39 9.10
C ARG A 304 10.68 25.76 8.51
N ARG A 305 9.65 26.58 8.28
CA ARG A 305 9.77 27.92 7.67
C ARG A 305 10.43 28.94 8.60
N GLU A 306 10.29 28.76 9.91
CA GLU A 306 10.74 29.70 10.94
C GLU A 306 11.61 28.98 11.98
N GLY A 307 12.80 29.53 12.21
CA GLY A 307 13.74 29.04 13.21
C GLY A 307 14.78 28.04 12.68
N PRO A 308 15.76 27.66 13.52
CA PRO A 308 16.71 26.60 13.19
C PRO A 308 15.96 25.27 13.02
N CYS A 309 16.49 24.40 12.17
CA CYS A 309 16.00 23.03 12.03
C CYS A 309 15.95 22.36 13.41
N ASP A 310 14.85 21.67 13.70
CA ASP A 310 14.64 20.96 14.95
C ASP A 310 15.39 19.62 14.88
N GLU A 311 16.71 19.67 15.13
CA GLU A 311 17.59 18.50 15.08
C GLU A 311 17.09 17.37 16.01
N GLU A 312 16.56 17.70 17.19
CA GLU A 312 16.06 16.71 18.14
C GLU A 312 14.82 15.99 17.61
N ARG A 313 13.85 16.74 17.04
CA ARG A 313 12.67 16.13 16.41
C ARG A 313 13.04 15.30 15.18
N LEU A 314 13.98 15.79 14.36
CA LEU A 314 14.47 15.04 13.19
C LEU A 314 15.14 13.72 13.61
N ASP A 315 16.00 13.76 14.62
CA ASP A 315 16.67 12.57 15.15
C ASP A 315 15.66 11.55 15.70
N ALA A 316 14.65 12.02 16.45
CA ALA A 316 13.59 11.16 16.99
C ALA A 316 12.71 10.54 15.89
N ALA A 317 12.32 11.32 14.88
CA ALA A 317 11.53 10.85 13.75
C ALA A 317 12.30 9.82 12.90
N LEU A 318 13.59 10.05 12.66
CA LEU A 318 14.45 9.09 11.94
C LEU A 318 14.62 7.77 12.70
N LEU A 319 14.81 7.83 14.02
CA LEU A 319 14.86 6.62 14.85
C LEU A 319 13.54 5.83 14.79
N ALA A 320 12.39 6.52 14.90
CA ALA A 320 11.09 5.89 14.76
C ALA A 320 10.87 5.27 13.36
N ALA A 321 11.33 5.93 12.30
CA ALA A 321 11.28 5.42 10.94
C ALA A 321 12.14 4.15 10.78
N GLN A 322 13.36 4.12 11.32
CA GLN A 322 14.22 2.94 11.28
C GLN A 322 13.62 1.74 12.04
N GLU A 323 13.07 1.97 13.24
CA GLU A 323 12.35 0.94 14.00
C GLU A 323 11.16 0.38 13.22
N ALA A 324 10.38 1.26 12.59
CA ALA A 324 9.21 0.88 11.80
C ALA A 324 9.60 0.10 10.54
N LEU A 325 10.67 0.50 9.85
CA LEU A 325 11.23 -0.21 8.70
C LEU A 325 11.70 -1.62 9.07
N GLN A 326 12.37 -1.77 10.22
CA GLN A 326 12.75 -3.09 10.74
C GLN A 326 11.53 -3.95 11.06
N ALA A 327 10.50 -3.38 11.69
CA ALA A 327 9.25 -4.07 11.99
C ALA A 327 8.47 -4.48 10.73
N ALA A 328 8.59 -3.72 9.64
CA ALA A 328 8.01 -4.05 8.33
C ALA A 328 8.77 -5.18 7.58
N GLY A 329 9.80 -5.78 8.19
CA GLY A 329 10.62 -6.83 7.57
C GLY A 329 11.75 -6.29 6.68
N GLY A 330 12.00 -4.97 6.71
CA GLY A 330 13.10 -4.31 6.00
C GLY A 330 14.44 -4.49 6.72
N GLN A 331 14.92 -5.72 6.86
CA GLN A 331 16.32 -5.95 7.27
C GLN A 331 17.23 -5.80 6.04
N CYS A 332 17.53 -4.57 5.65
CA CYS A 332 18.69 -4.31 4.81
C CYS A 332 19.92 -4.43 5.71
N SER A 333 20.44 -5.63 5.90
CA SER A 333 21.69 -5.81 6.64
C SER A 333 22.77 -4.94 5.99
N ALA A 334 23.39 -4.06 6.78
CA ALA A 334 24.45 -3.14 6.36
C ALA A 334 25.75 -3.85 5.93
N GLU A 335 25.74 -5.18 5.79
CA GLU A 335 26.86 -5.97 5.33
C GLU A 335 27.04 -5.82 3.80
N GLY A 336 27.60 -4.68 3.42
CA GLY A 336 28.43 -4.48 2.22
C GLY A 336 27.74 -4.14 0.90
N GLY A 337 26.47 -4.48 0.71
CA GLY A 337 25.81 -4.33 -0.61
C GLY A 337 25.05 -3.02 -0.86
N GLY A 338 24.57 -2.35 0.20
CA GLY A 338 23.65 -1.22 0.06
C GLY A 338 22.28 -1.61 -0.55
N ILE A 339 21.34 -0.66 -0.59
CA ILE A 339 19.98 -0.88 -1.10
C ILE A 339 20.01 -1.24 -2.58
N ALA A 340 20.89 -0.62 -3.37
CA ALA A 340 21.04 -0.88 -4.80
C ALA A 340 21.36 -2.35 -5.12
N ALA A 341 22.28 -2.98 -4.38
CA ALA A 341 22.57 -4.41 -4.58
C ALA A 341 21.41 -5.30 -4.13
N ALA A 342 20.70 -4.92 -3.07
CA ALA A 342 19.53 -5.65 -2.61
C ALA A 342 18.39 -5.62 -3.64
N VAL A 343 18.21 -4.51 -4.35
CA VAL A 343 17.27 -4.38 -5.47
C VAL A 343 17.70 -5.25 -6.66
N ALA A 344 18.99 -5.28 -7.00
CA ALA A 344 19.51 -6.14 -8.06
C ALA A 344 19.30 -7.64 -7.80
N GLY A 345 19.24 -8.04 -6.52
CA GLY A 345 18.93 -9.41 -6.11
C GLY A 345 17.43 -9.71 -5.94
N LEU A 346 16.53 -8.83 -6.41
CA LEU A 346 15.09 -9.11 -6.46
C LEU A 346 14.77 -9.97 -7.68
N ALA A 347 14.04 -11.06 -7.46
CA ALA A 347 13.43 -11.80 -8.56
C ALA A 347 12.17 -11.05 -9.02
N ALA A 348 12.00 -10.86 -10.34
CA ALA A 348 10.78 -10.34 -10.95
C ALA A 348 9.59 -11.35 -10.92
N GLY A 349 9.67 -12.35 -10.03
CA GLY A 349 8.72 -13.45 -9.92
C GLY A 349 7.48 -13.07 -9.13
N GLY A 350 6.54 -12.38 -9.78
CA GLY A 350 5.18 -12.18 -9.28
C GLY A 350 4.19 -12.43 -10.40
N GLY A 351 3.11 -13.15 -10.13
CA GLY A 351 1.99 -13.25 -11.07
C GLY A 351 1.21 -11.92 -11.16
N PRO A 352 0.26 -11.80 -12.10
CA PRO A 352 -0.56 -10.61 -12.32
C PRO A 352 -1.32 -10.08 -11.10
N TRP A 353 -1.50 -10.93 -10.10
CA TRP A 353 -2.21 -10.72 -8.85
C TRP A 353 -1.27 -10.35 -7.69
N SER A 354 0.05 -10.43 -7.90
CA SER A 354 1.01 -10.12 -6.85
C SER A 354 0.91 -8.63 -6.47
N PRO A 355 0.78 -8.30 -5.17
CA PRO A 355 1.07 -6.95 -4.73
C PRO A 355 2.51 -6.58 -5.09
N VAL A 356 2.87 -5.32 -4.84
CA VAL A 356 4.28 -4.89 -4.83
C VAL A 356 5.05 -5.93 -4.00
N PRO A 357 6.15 -6.51 -4.53
CA PRO A 357 6.97 -7.41 -3.74
C PRO A 357 7.30 -6.72 -2.41
N ALA A 358 6.94 -7.32 -1.27
CA ALA A 358 7.11 -6.68 0.04
C ALA A 358 8.55 -6.18 0.26
N ARG A 359 9.53 -6.93 -0.27
CA ARG A 359 10.93 -6.53 -0.27
C ARG A 359 11.21 -5.29 -1.13
N PHE A 360 10.59 -5.15 -2.30
CA PHE A 360 10.70 -3.92 -3.11
C PHE A 360 10.10 -2.72 -2.38
N ALA A 361 8.90 -2.85 -1.81
CA ALA A 361 8.27 -1.79 -1.02
C ALA A 361 9.16 -1.36 0.16
N ALA A 362 9.72 -2.34 0.89
CA ALA A 362 10.67 -2.07 1.97
C ALA A 362 11.96 -1.38 1.48
N LEU A 363 12.49 -1.76 0.32
CA LEU A 363 13.67 -1.12 -0.28
C LEU A 363 13.38 0.32 -0.74
N ALA A 364 12.21 0.57 -1.31
CA ALA A 364 11.76 1.92 -1.67
C ALA A 364 11.63 2.81 -0.41
N ALA A 365 11.00 2.29 0.64
CA ALA A 365 10.87 3.01 1.91
C ALA A 365 12.22 3.19 2.61
N ALA A 366 13.14 2.22 2.52
CA ALA A 366 14.52 2.35 2.98
C ALA A 366 15.27 3.47 2.25
N GLY A 367 15.01 3.66 0.94
CA GLY A 367 15.53 4.79 0.17
C GLY A 367 15.03 6.14 0.71
N ALA A 368 13.79 6.23 1.17
CA ALA A 368 13.25 7.43 1.81
C ALA A 368 13.92 7.72 3.16
N VAL A 369 14.13 6.69 3.99
CA VAL A 369 14.87 6.81 5.25
C VAL A 369 16.30 7.27 4.97
N GLU A 370 16.97 6.64 3.99
CA GLU A 370 18.32 7.01 3.56
C GLU A 370 18.40 8.48 3.11
N ALA A 371 17.34 9.00 2.48
CA ALA A 371 17.25 10.40 2.08
C ALA A 371 17.24 11.33 3.30
N CYS A 372 16.34 11.09 4.27
CA CYS A 372 16.29 11.89 5.49
C CYS A 372 17.60 11.83 6.30
N GLU A 373 18.27 10.66 6.34
CA GLU A 373 19.61 10.53 6.94
C GLU A 373 20.67 11.37 6.20
N ALA A 374 20.62 11.41 4.86
CA ALA A 374 21.50 12.29 4.09
C ALA A 374 21.28 13.77 4.42
N ALA A 375 20.01 14.19 4.59
CA ALA A 375 19.66 15.55 5.00
C ALA A 375 20.21 15.90 6.40
N GLN A 376 20.04 14.98 7.35
CA GLN A 376 20.59 15.10 8.71
C GLN A 376 22.11 15.21 8.69
N LEU A 377 22.80 14.41 7.87
CA LEU A 377 24.25 14.53 7.68
C LEU A 377 24.66 15.88 7.09
N VAL A 378 23.94 16.38 6.07
CA VAL A 378 24.18 17.72 5.50
C VAL A 378 24.03 18.81 6.57
N LEU A 379 23.01 18.71 7.43
CA LEU A 379 22.78 19.64 8.55
C LEU A 379 23.93 19.62 9.56
N ARG A 380 24.39 18.42 9.95
CA ARG A 380 25.53 18.24 10.87
C ARG A 380 26.85 18.70 10.26
N CYS A 381 27.06 18.51 8.95
CA CYS A 381 28.22 19.03 8.24
C CYS A 381 28.21 20.56 8.16
N ALA A 382 27.04 21.16 7.91
CA ALA A 382 26.88 22.61 7.88
C ALA A 382 27.17 23.28 9.23
N SER A 383 26.89 22.59 10.34
CA SER A 383 27.23 23.01 11.71
C SER A 383 28.63 22.59 12.16
N ALA A 384 29.47 22.05 11.26
CA ALA A 384 30.83 21.57 11.53
C ALA A 384 30.92 20.46 12.60
N LYS A 385 29.83 19.70 12.79
CA LYS A 385 29.78 18.52 13.68
C LYS A 385 30.30 17.25 12.99
N GLU A 386 30.23 17.18 11.66
CA GLU A 386 30.62 16.02 10.86
C GLU A 386 31.37 16.39 9.57
N PRO A 387 32.21 15.47 9.03
CA PRO A 387 32.94 15.67 7.78
C PRO A 387 32.05 15.47 6.54
N TRP A 388 32.26 16.29 5.50
CA TRP A 388 31.44 16.33 4.29
C TRP A 388 31.51 15.04 3.44
N GLU A 389 32.56 14.25 3.59
CA GLU A 389 32.76 12.96 2.92
C GLU A 389 31.63 11.97 3.21
N LYS A 390 31.06 12.01 4.43
CA LYS A 390 29.92 11.15 4.78
C LYS A 390 28.65 11.56 4.03
N ALA A 391 28.40 12.86 3.93
CA ALA A 391 27.25 13.38 3.19
C ALA A 391 27.37 13.06 1.69
N GLU A 392 28.57 13.21 1.13
CA GLU A 392 28.86 12.84 -0.27
C GLU A 392 28.61 11.35 -0.54
N ALA A 393 29.16 10.45 0.28
CA ALA A 393 28.95 9.02 0.14
C ALA A 393 27.46 8.64 0.19
N LYS A 394 26.70 9.25 1.12
CA LYS A 394 25.26 9.00 1.27
C LYS A 394 24.44 9.49 0.07
N LEU A 395 24.73 10.69 -0.42
CA LEU A 395 24.08 11.25 -1.62
C LEU A 395 24.38 10.40 -2.87
N THR A 396 25.61 9.90 -3.00
CA THR A 396 26.02 8.99 -4.07
C THR A 396 25.30 7.64 -3.97
N SER A 397 25.16 7.06 -2.77
CA SER A 397 24.38 5.84 -2.53
C SER A 397 22.92 6.01 -2.95
N LEU A 398 22.27 7.12 -2.55
CA LEU A 398 20.89 7.43 -2.94
C LEU A 398 20.68 7.48 -4.46
N ALA A 399 21.64 8.07 -5.18
CA ALA A 399 21.59 8.13 -6.63
C ALA A 399 21.65 6.72 -7.26
N GLN A 400 22.43 5.81 -6.66
CA GLN A 400 22.51 4.40 -7.08
C GLN A 400 21.23 3.63 -6.72
N THR A 401 20.69 3.84 -5.51
CA THR A 401 19.42 3.28 -5.04
C THR A 401 18.28 3.64 -5.99
N MET A 402 18.14 4.92 -6.36
CA MET A 402 17.09 5.37 -7.28
C MET A 402 17.19 4.69 -8.65
N LYS A 403 18.41 4.61 -9.21
CA LYS A 403 18.65 3.92 -10.49
C LYS A 403 18.30 2.43 -10.42
N ALA A 404 18.65 1.77 -9.33
CA ALA A 404 18.34 0.35 -9.14
C ALA A 404 16.83 0.12 -9.05
N LEU A 405 16.12 0.94 -8.26
CA LEU A 405 14.66 0.84 -8.10
C LEU A 405 13.92 1.03 -9.44
N VAL A 406 14.31 2.03 -10.24
CA VAL A 406 13.71 2.24 -11.56
C VAL A 406 14.13 1.17 -12.56
N GLY A 407 15.40 0.75 -12.55
CA GLY A 407 15.86 -0.36 -13.40
C GLY A 407 15.05 -1.63 -13.18
N PHE A 408 14.76 -1.98 -11.92
CA PHE A 408 13.88 -3.10 -11.58
C PHE A 408 12.44 -2.86 -12.07
N THR A 409 11.89 -1.66 -11.81
CA THR A 409 10.52 -1.29 -12.19
C THR A 409 10.28 -1.35 -13.70
N CYS A 410 11.26 -0.91 -14.50
CA CYS A 410 11.22 -0.90 -15.95
C CYS A 410 11.68 -2.22 -16.57
N GLY A 411 11.95 -3.27 -15.77
CA GLY A 411 12.36 -4.58 -16.28
C GLY A 411 13.67 -4.56 -17.05
N ALA A 412 14.64 -3.72 -16.64
CA ALA A 412 15.96 -3.69 -17.26
C ALA A 412 16.56 -5.10 -17.27
N PRO A 413 16.98 -5.63 -18.43
CA PRO A 413 17.39 -7.02 -18.55
C PRO A 413 18.59 -7.29 -17.63
N SER A 414 18.43 -8.20 -16.69
CA SER A 414 19.58 -8.83 -16.03
C SER A 414 20.44 -9.44 -17.14
N SER A 415 21.72 -9.05 -17.20
CA SER A 415 22.61 -9.46 -18.29
C SER A 415 22.85 -10.98 -18.40
N GLU A 416 22.30 -11.77 -17.48
CA GLU A 416 22.57 -13.21 -17.35
C GLU A 416 21.43 -14.13 -17.84
N ASP A 417 20.19 -13.63 -18.03
CA ASP A 417 19.03 -14.51 -18.29
C ASP A 417 18.67 -14.72 -19.77
N ALA A 418 19.49 -14.23 -20.71
CA ALA A 418 19.14 -14.18 -22.15
C ALA A 418 19.21 -15.54 -22.89
N ALA A 419 19.50 -16.67 -22.24
CA ALA A 419 20.01 -17.87 -22.94
C ALA A 419 19.07 -19.08 -23.06
N GLY A 420 17.81 -19.09 -22.59
CA GLY A 420 17.10 -20.39 -22.46
C GLY A 420 15.58 -20.51 -22.63
N THR A 421 14.80 -19.43 -22.75
CA THR A 421 13.32 -19.55 -22.71
C THR A 421 12.68 -18.99 -23.98
N GLU A 422 11.97 -19.84 -24.73
CA GLU A 422 11.33 -19.51 -26.03
C GLU A 422 10.19 -18.46 -25.94
N ARG A 423 9.77 -18.04 -24.74
CA ARG A 423 8.84 -16.90 -24.55
C ARG A 423 9.59 -15.71 -23.98
N GLY A 424 9.51 -14.58 -24.68
CA GLY A 424 10.06 -13.30 -24.22
C GLY A 424 9.46 -12.87 -22.87
N PRO A 425 10.18 -12.06 -22.08
CA PRO A 425 9.71 -11.56 -20.80
C PRO A 425 8.40 -10.79 -20.96
N VAL A 426 7.47 -10.98 -20.02
CA VAL A 426 6.25 -10.17 -19.94
C VAL A 426 6.66 -8.72 -19.74
N PRO A 427 6.17 -7.77 -20.55
CA PRO A 427 6.55 -6.37 -20.39
C PRO A 427 6.16 -5.89 -18.99
N PRO A 428 7.00 -5.08 -18.31
CA PRO A 428 6.83 -4.74 -16.90
C PRO A 428 5.49 -4.05 -16.60
N PHE A 429 4.97 -3.29 -17.56
CA PHE A 429 3.72 -2.54 -17.46
C PHE A 429 2.55 -3.18 -18.23
N ALA A 430 2.64 -4.46 -18.62
CA ALA A 430 1.45 -5.18 -19.09
C ALA A 430 0.38 -5.26 -18.00
N LEU A 431 -0.84 -5.67 -18.37
CA LEU A 431 -1.90 -5.96 -17.41
C LEU A 431 -1.42 -7.01 -16.38
N GLY A 432 -1.39 -6.61 -15.10
CA GLY A 432 -0.82 -7.41 -14.01
C GLY A 432 0.72 -7.48 -13.97
N GLY A 433 1.42 -6.80 -14.87
CA GLY A 433 2.88 -6.66 -14.77
C GLY A 433 3.30 -6.03 -13.44
N HIS A 434 4.47 -6.43 -12.92
CA HIS A 434 4.99 -5.93 -11.64
C HIS A 434 5.43 -4.46 -11.70
N GLY A 435 5.66 -3.92 -12.91
CA GLY A 435 6.14 -2.55 -13.13
C GLY A 435 5.15 -1.50 -12.62
N THR A 436 3.85 -1.66 -12.87
CA THR A 436 2.83 -0.72 -12.39
C THR A 436 2.82 -0.59 -10.86
N PRO A 437 2.65 -1.66 -10.07
CA PRO A 437 2.72 -1.56 -8.62
C PRO A 437 4.08 -1.06 -8.12
N CYS A 438 5.19 -1.50 -8.70
CA CYS A 438 6.53 -1.03 -8.29
C CYS A 438 6.72 0.46 -8.56
N CYS A 439 6.23 0.97 -9.70
CA CYS A 439 6.24 2.38 -10.04
C CYS A 439 5.48 3.19 -8.99
N TRP A 440 4.25 2.79 -8.67
CA TRP A 440 3.45 3.50 -7.66
C TRP A 440 4.02 3.35 -6.26
N ALA A 441 4.61 2.20 -5.89
CA ALA A 441 5.32 2.06 -4.62
C ALA A 441 6.52 3.02 -4.51
N LEU A 442 7.27 3.22 -5.61
CA LEU A 442 8.35 4.19 -5.66
C LEU A 442 7.81 5.63 -5.54
N LEU A 443 6.76 5.95 -6.29
CA LEU A 443 6.14 7.28 -6.31
C LEU A 443 5.40 7.62 -5.01
N HIS A 444 4.94 6.64 -4.25
CA HIS A 444 4.20 6.84 -3.01
C HIS A 444 5.08 6.72 -1.74
N HIS A 445 6.06 5.81 -1.73
CA HIS A 445 6.88 5.56 -0.53
C HIS A 445 8.26 6.20 -0.55
N CYS A 446 8.80 6.56 -1.72
CA CYS A 446 10.15 7.11 -1.85
C CYS A 446 10.16 8.54 -2.37
N ALA A 447 9.58 8.77 -3.54
CA ALA A 447 9.61 10.08 -4.21
C ALA A 447 9.07 11.25 -3.35
N PRO A 448 7.97 11.11 -2.57
CA PRO A 448 7.39 12.23 -1.80
C PRO A 448 8.30 12.70 -0.66
N VAL A 449 9.31 11.92 -0.29
CA VAL A 449 10.31 12.26 0.72
C VAL A 449 11.63 12.64 0.05
N LEU A 450 12.10 11.80 -0.88
CA LEU A 450 13.39 11.96 -1.55
C LEU A 450 13.49 13.30 -2.29
N ILE A 451 12.47 13.66 -3.07
CA ILE A 451 12.48 14.89 -3.89
C ILE A 451 12.54 16.13 -2.99
N PRO A 452 11.63 16.29 -2.00
CA PRO A 452 11.73 17.35 -1.01
C PRO A 452 13.09 17.46 -0.31
N VAL A 453 13.64 16.34 0.13
CA VAL A 453 14.94 16.30 0.80
C VAL A 453 16.07 16.76 -0.14
N ALA A 454 16.09 16.29 -1.38
CA ALA A 454 17.10 16.68 -2.36
C ALA A 454 17.04 18.18 -2.64
N LEU A 455 15.83 18.73 -2.79
CA LEU A 455 15.61 20.17 -2.99
C LEU A 455 16.01 20.99 -1.75
N TRP A 456 15.68 20.52 -0.54
CA TRP A 456 16.13 21.15 0.70
C TRP A 456 17.66 21.20 0.77
N CYS A 457 18.34 20.09 0.45
CA CYS A 457 19.79 20.01 0.41
C CYS A 457 20.41 21.04 -0.55
N CYS A 458 19.76 21.37 -1.67
CA CYS A 458 20.23 22.43 -2.58
C CYS A 458 20.30 23.80 -1.90
N THR A 459 19.39 24.06 -0.96
CA THR A 459 19.32 25.33 -0.22
C THR A 459 20.20 25.33 1.03
N ALA A 460 20.37 24.17 1.68
CA ALA A 460 21.13 24.02 2.91
C ALA A 460 22.65 24.02 2.69
N LEU A 461 23.12 23.54 1.53
CA LEU A 461 24.56 23.50 1.23
C LEU A 461 25.13 24.93 1.11
N PRO A 462 26.21 25.27 1.84
CA PRO A 462 26.84 26.60 1.73
C PRO A 462 27.21 26.93 0.29
N LYS A 463 27.15 28.19 -0.15
CA LYS A 463 27.60 28.62 -1.48
C LYS A 463 29.13 28.73 -1.53
N ALA A 464 29.74 28.40 -2.68
CA ALA A 464 31.19 28.59 -2.87
C ALA A 464 31.54 30.09 -2.78
N GLY A 465 32.51 30.46 -1.95
CA GLY A 465 33.08 31.81 -1.93
C GLY A 465 32.53 32.81 -0.92
N SER A 466 31.62 32.42 -0.01
CA SER A 466 31.13 33.36 1.02
C SER A 466 32.12 33.64 2.17
N GLY A 467 33.30 33.00 2.20
CA GLY A 467 34.32 33.18 3.24
C GLY A 467 35.73 33.41 2.68
N LYS A 468 36.42 34.47 3.15
CA LYS A 468 37.76 34.92 2.70
C LYS A 468 38.95 34.01 3.05
N LYS A 469 38.73 32.78 3.52
CA LYS A 469 39.81 31.79 3.77
C LYS A 469 39.34 30.43 3.28
N ALA A 470 40.15 29.78 2.44
CA ALA A 470 39.97 28.38 2.08
C ALA A 470 40.01 27.56 3.37
N LYS A 471 38.84 27.10 3.82
CA LYS A 471 38.73 26.23 5.00
C LYS A 471 39.05 24.80 4.57
N GLU A 472 39.76 24.10 5.44
CA GLU A 472 39.85 22.64 5.43
C GLU A 472 38.45 22.04 5.22
N GLY A 473 38.31 21.10 4.27
CA GLY A 473 37.02 20.52 3.86
C GLY A 473 36.32 21.16 2.66
N GLN A 474 36.92 22.16 1.98
CA GLN A 474 36.33 22.75 0.76
C GLN A 474 36.20 21.75 -0.41
N GLU A 475 37.15 20.82 -0.55
CA GLU A 475 37.11 19.75 -1.56
C GLU A 475 35.98 18.76 -1.26
N ALA A 476 35.85 18.31 -0.01
CA ALA A 476 34.77 17.42 0.41
C ALA A 476 33.38 18.06 0.28
N LEU A 477 33.24 19.36 0.59
CA LEU A 477 32.00 20.11 0.32
C LEU A 477 31.70 20.19 -1.19
N HIS A 478 32.72 20.37 -2.04
CA HIS A 478 32.53 20.35 -3.49
C HIS A 478 32.06 18.97 -3.96
N ALA A 479 32.68 17.90 -3.46
CA ALA A 479 32.29 16.53 -3.74
C ALA A 479 30.84 16.26 -3.31
N ALA A 480 30.41 16.71 -2.12
CA ALA A 480 29.03 16.61 -1.67
C ALA A 480 28.03 17.32 -2.61
N ARG A 481 28.38 18.51 -3.12
CA ARG A 481 27.55 19.19 -4.15
C ARG A 481 27.48 18.41 -5.46
N VAL A 482 28.57 17.77 -5.87
CA VAL A 482 28.60 16.88 -7.05
C VAL A 482 27.70 15.67 -6.81
N GLY A 483 27.77 15.05 -5.62
CA GLY A 483 26.88 13.97 -5.18
C GLY A 483 25.41 14.37 -5.26
N LEU A 484 25.04 15.54 -4.73
CA LEU A 484 23.67 16.06 -4.82
C LEU A 484 23.21 16.30 -6.27
N ARG A 485 24.08 16.87 -7.11
CA ARG A 485 23.77 17.06 -8.54
C ARG A 485 23.55 15.72 -9.24
N ASN A 486 24.36 14.71 -8.93
CA ASN A 486 24.21 13.36 -9.47
C ASN A 486 22.90 12.71 -9.00
N LEU A 487 22.50 12.93 -7.74
CA LEU A 487 21.21 12.48 -7.23
C LEU A 487 20.04 13.13 -7.98
N LEU A 488 20.03 14.45 -8.14
CA LEU A 488 18.98 15.15 -8.90
C LEU A 488 18.92 14.67 -10.35
N SER A 489 20.08 14.48 -10.99
CA SER A 489 20.15 13.91 -12.34
C SER A 489 19.60 12.48 -12.38
N ALA A 490 19.91 11.66 -11.38
CA ALA A 490 19.40 10.29 -11.30
C ALA A 490 17.89 10.27 -11.13
N VAL A 491 17.31 11.13 -10.28
CA VAL A 491 15.87 11.28 -10.11
C VAL A 491 15.21 11.76 -11.40
N GLN A 492 15.76 12.76 -12.07
CA GLN A 492 15.23 13.27 -13.33
C GLN A 492 15.24 12.20 -14.43
N THR A 493 16.35 11.47 -14.59
CA THR A 493 16.47 10.37 -15.54
C THR A 493 15.47 9.25 -15.20
N ALA A 494 15.38 8.86 -13.94
CA ALA A 494 14.47 7.84 -13.45
C ALA A 494 13.00 8.16 -13.75
N LEU A 495 12.56 9.40 -13.49
CA LEU A 495 11.19 9.83 -13.81
C LEU A 495 10.95 9.89 -15.34
N GLY A 496 11.96 10.27 -16.11
CA GLY A 496 11.90 10.24 -17.58
C GLY A 496 11.73 8.81 -18.12
N GLU A 497 12.52 7.86 -17.62
CA GLU A 497 12.44 6.44 -17.99
C GLU A 497 11.08 5.83 -17.63
N LEU A 498 10.55 6.13 -16.44
CA LEU A 498 9.20 5.68 -16.05
C LEU A 498 8.12 6.28 -16.95
N SER A 499 8.21 7.58 -17.26
CA SER A 499 7.27 8.24 -18.16
C SER A 499 7.31 7.65 -19.57
N GLU A 500 8.48 7.37 -20.10
CA GLU A 500 8.65 6.73 -21.41
C GLU A 500 8.07 5.31 -21.41
N ALA A 501 8.40 4.50 -20.40
CA ALA A 501 7.92 3.14 -20.29
C ALA A 501 6.39 3.06 -20.15
N LEU A 502 5.79 3.97 -19.36
CA LEU A 502 4.33 4.10 -19.25
C LEU A 502 3.68 4.53 -20.57
N THR A 503 4.30 5.47 -21.30
CA THR A 503 3.79 5.92 -22.61
C THR A 503 3.81 4.77 -23.63
N ILE A 504 4.88 3.97 -23.65
CA ILE A 504 4.98 2.77 -24.50
C ILE A 504 3.90 1.76 -24.12
N ALA A 505 3.71 1.51 -22.83
CA ALA A 505 2.71 0.58 -22.32
C ALA A 505 1.27 1.02 -22.67
N GLN A 506 0.98 2.32 -22.56
CA GLN A 506 -0.31 2.90 -22.93
C GLN A 506 -0.61 2.68 -24.41
N GLY A 507 0.38 2.86 -25.29
CA GLY A 507 0.25 2.56 -26.72
C GLY A 507 -0.03 1.08 -27.01
N ALA A 508 0.72 0.18 -26.36
CA ALA A 508 0.59 -1.26 -26.56
C ALA A 508 -0.73 -1.84 -26.00
N GLY A 509 -1.22 -1.32 -24.87
CA GLY A 509 -2.46 -1.77 -24.24
C GLY A 509 -3.70 -1.53 -25.11
N VAL A 510 -3.75 -0.39 -25.79
CA VAL A 510 -4.83 -0.05 -26.73
C VAL A 510 -4.87 -1.05 -27.90
N GLU A 511 -3.71 -1.39 -28.47
CA GLU A 511 -3.63 -2.33 -29.59
C GLU A 511 -3.93 -3.79 -29.19
N ALA A 512 -3.46 -4.21 -28.00
CA ALA A 512 -3.67 -5.56 -27.50
C ALA A 512 -5.13 -5.82 -27.08
N PHE A 513 -5.81 -4.82 -26.52
CA PHE A 513 -7.21 -4.93 -26.12
C PHE A 513 -8.17 -4.77 -27.30
N LEU A 514 -7.86 -3.89 -28.26
CA LEU A 514 -8.64 -3.68 -29.49
C LEU A 514 -8.24 -4.64 -30.62
N GLY A 515 -7.87 -5.89 -30.31
CA GLY A 515 -7.52 -6.88 -31.34
C GLY A 515 -8.55 -6.93 -32.47
N ALA A 516 -8.22 -6.29 -33.60
CA ALA A 516 -9.01 -5.98 -34.80
C ALA A 516 -9.78 -4.62 -34.80
N PRO A 517 -9.77 -3.89 -35.94
CA PRO A 517 -10.51 -2.64 -36.09
C PRO A 517 -12.01 -2.88 -35.87
N ALA A 518 -12.54 -2.35 -34.77
CA ALA A 518 -13.95 -2.40 -34.42
C ALA A 518 -14.73 -1.40 -35.28
N GLU A 519 -15.32 -1.84 -36.39
CA GLU A 519 -16.32 -1.05 -37.11
C GLU A 519 -17.73 -1.14 -36.51
N ASP A 520 -18.02 -2.06 -35.56
CA ASP A 520 -19.40 -2.34 -35.11
C ASP A 520 -19.65 -2.43 -33.58
N ALA A 521 -18.74 -1.95 -32.71
CA ALA A 521 -18.90 -2.09 -31.25
C ALA A 521 -19.62 -0.89 -30.58
N GLU A 522 -20.86 -0.59 -30.96
CA GLU A 522 -21.75 0.28 -30.16
C GLU A 522 -22.28 -0.49 -28.94
N GLY A 523 -21.52 -0.52 -27.83
CA GLY A 523 -22.05 -1.09 -26.59
C GLY A 523 -21.08 -1.35 -25.44
N PHE A 524 -19.76 -1.31 -25.67
CA PHE A 524 -18.80 -1.36 -24.57
C PHE A 524 -18.67 0.01 -23.91
N PRO A 525 -18.75 0.12 -22.57
CA PRO A 525 -18.52 1.39 -21.89
C PRO A 525 -17.06 1.82 -22.13
N GLY A 526 -16.88 2.84 -22.97
CA GLY A 526 -15.58 3.40 -23.40
C GLY A 526 -14.77 4.12 -22.33
N ASN A 527 -14.90 3.71 -21.05
CA ASN A 527 -14.21 4.30 -19.91
C ASN A 527 -13.21 3.34 -19.25
N LEU A 528 -12.82 2.25 -19.92
CA LEU A 528 -11.64 1.46 -19.55
C LEU A 528 -10.39 2.15 -20.14
N VAL A 529 -10.09 3.34 -19.63
CA VAL A 529 -8.75 3.93 -19.79
C VAL A 529 -8.00 3.55 -18.51
N VAL A 530 -6.95 2.75 -18.68
CA VAL A 530 -5.99 2.35 -17.64
C VAL A 530 -5.25 3.56 -17.11
#